data_AF-A0A413U8G7-F1
#
_entry.id   AF-A0A413U8G7-F1
#
_cell.length_a   1.000
_cell.length_b   1.000
_cell.length_c   1.000
_cell.angle_alpha   90.00
_cell.angle_beta   90.00
_cell.angle_gamma   90.00
#
_symmetry.space_group_name_H-M   'P 1'
#
loop_
_entity.id
_entity.type
_entity.pdbx_description
1 polymer ?
#
loop_
_entity_poly.entity_id
_entity_poly.type
_entity_poly.pdbx_seq_one_letter_code
_entity_poly.pdbx_strand_id
1 'polypeptide(L)'
;MYDKDFAELVKIAAEKLKEDTVYKMLIHSEDYQKESDARDKAEQNYENLDLTMEQRKVCDIFLDYRDRQSLEYSDYSYLAGLYDAFRIMAVIFPDRWDMEQVQKALSLIEN
;
A
#
# COMPACT_ATOMS: atom_id res chain seq x y z
N MET A 1 8.75 6.48 25.36
CA MET A 1 7.57 7.33 25.11
C MET A 1 7.38 7.32 23.61
N TYR A 2 6.29 6.73 23.12
CA TYR A 2 5.99 6.69 21.68
C TYR A 2 5.64 8.12 21.26
N ASP A 3 6.54 8.76 20.53
CA ASP A 3 6.31 10.11 20.01
C ASP A 3 5.39 9.99 18.80
N LYS A 4 4.10 10.31 19.01
CA LYS A 4 3.08 10.23 17.97
C LYS A 4 3.42 11.12 16.77
N ASP A 5 4.02 12.28 17.02
CA ASP A 5 4.36 13.24 15.98
C ASP A 5 5.52 12.70 15.13
N PHE A 6 6.51 12.04 15.76
CA PHE A 6 7.58 11.35 15.04
C PHE A 6 7.04 10.17 14.21
N ALA A 7 6.14 9.35 14.77
CA ALA A 7 5.57 8.22 14.05
C ALA A 7 4.77 8.66 12.82
N GLU A 8 4.01 9.75 12.94
CA GLU A 8 3.27 10.35 11.83
C GLU A 8 4.19 10.93 10.76
N LEU A 9 5.26 11.62 11.14
CA LEU A 9 6.29 12.09 10.20
C LEU A 9 6.97 10.94 9.44
N VAL A 10 7.32 9.85 10.13
CA VAL A 10 7.90 8.66 9.50
C VAL A 10 6.91 8.02 8.54
N LYS A 11 5.62 7.94 8.91
CA LYS A 11 4.57 7.42 8.04
C LYS A 11 4.46 8.23 6.75
N ILE A 12 4.36 9.56 6.85
CA ILE A 12 4.30 10.46 5.68
C ILE A 12 5.53 10.31 4.80
N ALA A 13 6.73 10.23 5.40
CA ALA A 13 7.96 10.03 4.65
C ALA A 13 7.97 8.68 3.91
N ALA A 14 7.52 7.60 4.56
CA ALA A 14 7.41 6.29 3.96
C ALA A 14 6.36 6.24 2.83
N GLU A 15 5.21 6.90 3.00
CA GLU A 15 4.18 7.03 1.97
C GLU A 15 4.72 7.75 0.74
N LYS A 16 5.44 8.86 0.92
CA LYS A 16 6.06 9.59 -0.19
C LYS A 16 7.12 8.78 -0.93
N LEU A 17 7.97 8.05 -0.19
CA LEU A 17 8.96 7.17 -0.78
C LEU A 17 8.32 6.00 -1.55
N LYS A 18 7.23 5.45 -1.00
CA LYS A 18 6.42 4.42 -1.66
C LYS A 18 5.86 4.95 -2.97
N GLU A 19 5.17 6.09 -2.96
CA GLU A 19 4.54 6.68 -4.14
C GLU A 19 5.53 6.87 -5.28
N ASP A 20 6.69 7.51 -5.01
CA ASP A 20 7.72 7.74 -6.02
C ASP A 20 8.27 6.43 -6.61
N THR A 21 8.46 5.41 -5.76
CA THR A 21 9.02 4.11 -6.17
C THR A 21 7.99 3.33 -6.98
N VAL A 22 6.77 3.22 -6.47
CA VAL A 22 5.65 2.54 -7.12
C VAL A 22 5.37 3.18 -8.48
N TYR A 23 5.28 4.51 -8.55
CA TYR A 23 5.05 5.22 -9.81
C TYR A 23 6.11 4.87 -10.87
N LYS A 24 7.40 4.90 -10.50
CA LYS A 24 8.50 4.55 -11.42
C LYS A 24 8.44 3.11 -11.90
N MET A 25 7.95 2.18 -11.08
CA MET A 25 7.77 0.78 -11.46
C MET A 25 6.55 0.61 -12.37
N LEU A 26 5.42 1.24 -12.03
CA LEU A 26 4.16 1.07 -12.73
C LEU A 26 4.14 1.74 -14.10
N ILE A 27 4.81 2.88 -14.30
CA ILE A 27 4.83 3.56 -15.60
C ILE A 27 5.46 2.69 -16.72
N HIS A 28 6.31 1.73 -16.35
CA HIS A 28 6.94 0.79 -17.28
C HIS A 28 6.28 -0.60 -17.28
N SER A 29 5.23 -0.81 -16.48
CA SER A 29 4.53 -2.09 -16.40
C SER A 29 3.39 -2.14 -17.43
N GLU A 30 3.63 -2.82 -18.55
CA GLU A 30 2.63 -2.95 -19.64
C GLU A 30 1.30 -3.54 -19.14
N ASP A 31 1.37 -4.59 -18.32
CA ASP A 31 0.18 -5.23 -17.75
C ASP A 31 -0.63 -4.26 -16.88
N TYR A 32 0.04 -3.50 -16.01
CA TYR A 32 -0.63 -2.50 -15.18
C TYR A 32 -1.26 -1.39 -16.03
N GLN A 33 -0.56 -0.87 -17.03
CA GLN A 33 -1.12 0.19 -17.89
C GLN A 33 -2.36 -0.32 -18.65
N LYS A 34 -2.31 -1.55 -19.16
CA LYS A 34 -3.46 -2.18 -19.83
C LYS A 34 -4.66 -2.37 -18.89
N GLU A 35 -4.41 -2.82 -17.66
CA GLU A 35 -5.46 -2.96 -16.65
C GLU A 35 -6.02 -1.61 -16.21
N SER A 36 -5.18 -0.58 -16.06
CA SER A 36 -5.60 0.79 -15.76
C SER A 36 -6.50 1.35 -16.86
N ASP A 37 -6.12 1.21 -18.13
CA ASP A 37 -6.94 1.64 -19.27
C ASP A 37 -8.30 0.92 -19.31
N ALA A 38 -8.31 -0.38 -18.98
CA ALA A 38 -9.54 -1.17 -18.94
C ALA A 38 -10.45 -0.74 -17.77
N ARG A 39 -9.86 -0.44 -16.61
CA ARG A 39 -10.59 0.10 -15.44
C ARG A 39 -11.20 1.46 -15.76
N ASP A 40 -10.43 2.38 -16.34
CA ASP A 40 -10.91 3.73 -16.64
C ASP A 40 -12.10 3.70 -17.64
N LYS A 41 -12.06 2.78 -18.62
CA LYS A 41 -13.21 2.54 -19.52
C LYS A 41 -14.41 1.95 -18.78
N ALA A 42 -14.19 1.03 -17.84
CA ALA A 42 -15.26 0.44 -17.04
C ALA A 42 -15.93 1.49 -16.14
N GLU A 43 -15.15 2.41 -15.57
CA GLU A 43 -15.62 3.54 -14.77
C GLU A 43 -16.46 4.49 -15.60
N GLN A 44 -16.00 4.89 -16.79
CA GLN A 44 -16.80 5.70 -17.72
C GLN A 44 -18.12 5.03 -18.10
N ASN A 45 -18.12 3.71 -18.32
CA ASN A 45 -19.36 2.99 -18.61
C ASN A 45 -20.31 2.98 -17.40
N TYR A 46 -19.77 2.81 -16.20
CA TYR A 46 -20.53 2.87 -14.95
C TYR A 46 -21.18 4.25 -14.74
N GLU A 47 -20.43 5.33 -14.98
CA GLU A 47 -20.95 6.70 -14.87
C GLU A 47 -22.16 6.93 -15.79
N ASN A 48 -22.10 6.40 -17.02
CA ASN A 48 -23.13 6.54 -18.04
C ASN A 48 -24.36 5.63 -17.87
N LEU A 49 -24.40 4.76 -16.84
CA LEU A 49 -25.56 3.92 -16.59
C LEU A 49 -26.79 4.75 -16.17
N ASP A 50 -27.94 4.45 -16.77
CA ASP A 50 -29.23 5.00 -16.33
C ASP A 50 -29.74 4.24 -15.10
N LEU A 51 -29.16 4.57 -13.94
CA LEU A 51 -29.54 4.03 -12.65
C LEU A 51 -30.46 5.00 -11.92
N THR A 52 -31.44 4.45 -11.20
CA THR A 52 -32.14 5.23 -10.18
C THR A 52 -31.16 5.71 -9.10
N MET A 53 -31.53 6.78 -8.39
CA MET A 53 -30.69 7.34 -7.33
C MET A 53 -30.30 6.30 -6.25
N GLU A 54 -31.24 5.43 -5.87
CA GLU A 54 -30.98 4.39 -4.87
C GLU A 54 -30.04 3.29 -5.41
N GLN A 55 -30.20 2.87 -6.68
CA GLN A 55 -29.29 1.91 -7.29
C GLN A 55 -27.87 2.48 -7.38
N ARG A 56 -27.74 3.73 -7.83
CA ARG A 56 -26.45 4.42 -7.92
C ARG A 56 -25.77 4.51 -6.56
N LYS A 57 -26.52 4.89 -5.52
CA LYS A 57 -26.02 4.95 -4.14
C LYS A 57 -25.48 3.60 -3.64
N VAL A 58 -26.17 2.50 -3.93
CA VAL A 58 -25.70 1.15 -3.54
C VAL A 58 -24.38 0.82 -4.23
N CYS A 59 -24.27 1.10 -5.54
CA CYS A 59 -23.05 0.87 -6.30
C CYS A 59 -21.89 1.75 -5.82
N ASP A 60 -22.11 3.06 -5.65
CA ASP A 60 -21.09 4.00 -5.20
C ASP A 60 -20.52 3.60 -3.84
N ILE A 61 -21.40 3.25 -2.88
CA ILE A 61 -20.96 2.80 -1.55
C ILE A 61 -20.11 1.53 -1.64
N PHE A 62 -20.53 0.56 -2.46
CA PHE A 62 -19.77 -0.68 -2.62
C PHE A 62 -18.39 -0.44 -3.24
N LEU A 63 -18.30 0.38 -4.28
CA LEU A 63 -17.04 0.73 -4.94
C LEU A 63 -16.12 1.50 -3.99
N ASP A 64 -16.64 2.48 -3.25
CA ASP A 64 -15.89 3.25 -2.24
C ASP A 64 -15.28 2.34 -1.16
N TYR A 65 -16.04 1.37 -0.63
CA TYR A 65 -15.49 0.41 0.33
C TYR A 65 -14.40 -0.49 -0.27
N ARG A 66 -14.59 -0.95 -1.50
CA ARG A 66 -13.59 -1.77 -2.20
C ARG A 66 -12.29 -0.99 -2.43
N ASP A 67 -12.40 0.27 -2.84
CA ASP A 67 -11.25 1.11 -3.12
C ASP A 67 -10.50 1.45 -1.83
N ARG A 68 -11.22 1.76 -0.73
CA ARG A 68 -10.62 1.91 0.61
C ARG A 68 -9.89 0.67 1.09
N GLN A 69 -10.50 -0.50 0.95
CA GLN A 69 -9.85 -1.77 1.30
C GLN A 69 -8.58 -1.99 0.48
N SER A 70 -8.61 -1.64 -0.81
CA SER A 70 -7.47 -1.82 -1.73
C SER A 70 -6.32 -0.86 -1.38
N LEU A 71 -6.63 0.38 -1.01
CA LEU A 71 -5.65 1.35 -0.51
C LEU A 71 -4.99 0.85 0.78
N GLU A 72 -5.79 0.40 1.75
CA GLU A 72 -5.27 -0.08 3.03
C GLU A 72 -4.39 -1.34 2.84
N TYR A 73 -4.82 -2.29 2.01
CA TYR A 73 -4.02 -3.46 1.67
C TYR A 73 -2.68 -3.08 1.00
N SER A 74 -2.69 -2.09 0.09
CA SER A 74 -1.49 -1.59 -0.59
C SER A 74 -0.49 -0.98 0.39
N ASP A 75 -0.98 -0.17 1.35
CA ASP A 75 -0.16 0.43 2.40
C ASP A 75 0.52 -0.64 3.26
N TYR A 76 -0.26 -1.61 3.75
CA TYR A 76 0.30 -2.69 4.57
C TYR A 76 1.22 -3.62 3.79
N SER A 77 0.94 -3.87 2.51
CA SER A 77 1.82 -4.67 1.64
C SER A 77 3.18 -4.02 1.45
N TYR A 78 3.24 -2.69 1.31
CA TYR A 78 4.51 -1.97 1.23
C TYR A 78 5.29 -2.03 2.55
N LEU A 79 4.62 -1.80 3.68
CA LEU A 79 5.24 -1.89 5.01
C LEU A 79 5.74 -3.30 5.31
N ALA A 80 4.95 -4.33 4.98
CA ALA A 80 5.35 -5.72 5.09
C ALA A 80 6.58 -6.02 4.21
N GLY A 81 6.60 -5.54 2.96
CA GLY A 81 7.74 -5.69 2.06
C GLY A 81 9.02 -5.02 2.57
N LEU A 82 8.92 -3.82 3.17
CA LEU A 82 10.07 -3.17 3.83
C LEU A 82 10.59 -4.00 4.99
N TYR A 83 9.68 -4.52 5.81
CA TYR A 83 10.02 -5.34 6.96
C TYR A 83 10.71 -6.65 6.56
N ASP A 84 10.18 -7.34 5.55
CA ASP A 84 10.78 -8.54 4.99
C ASP A 84 12.15 -8.25 4.36
N ALA A 85 12.31 -7.10 3.70
CA ALA A 85 13.61 -6.66 3.17
C ALA A 85 14.64 -6.50 4.30
N PHE A 86 14.28 -5.88 5.44
CA PHE A 86 15.18 -5.78 6.59
C PHE A 86 15.53 -7.16 7.16
N ARG A 87 14.56 -8.07 7.29
CA ARG A 87 14.79 -9.46 7.74
C ARG A 87 15.78 -10.18 6.82
N ILE A 88 15.60 -10.07 5.51
CA ILE A 88 16.50 -10.65 4.50
C ILE A 88 17.91 -10.05 4.63
N MET A 89 18.01 -8.72 4.75
CA MET A 89 19.30 -8.02 4.87
C MET A 89 20.06 -8.40 6.15
N ALA A 90 19.36 -8.61 7.26
CA ALA A 90 19.95 -9.07 8.51
C ALA A 90 20.53 -10.49 8.38
N VAL A 91 19.87 -11.37 7.61
CA VAL A 91 20.37 -12.72 7.32
C VAL A 91 21.57 -12.70 6.37
N ILE A 92 21.54 -11.86 5.33
CA ILE A 92 22.62 -11.80 4.31
C ILE A 92 23.87 -11.09 4.85
N PHE A 93 23.72 -10.08 5.70
CA PHE A 93 24.82 -9.25 6.20
C PHE A 93 24.89 -9.20 7.73
N PRO A 94 24.97 -10.34 8.44
CA PRO A 94 24.80 -10.38 9.90
C PRO A 94 25.78 -9.47 10.65
N ASP A 95 27.01 -9.32 10.15
CA ASP A 95 28.04 -8.48 10.79
C ASP A 95 27.80 -6.97 10.65
N ARG A 96 26.82 -6.56 9.83
CA ARG A 96 26.45 -5.14 9.64
C ARG A 96 25.31 -4.69 10.53
N TRP A 97 24.73 -5.60 11.31
CA TRP A 97 23.56 -5.32 12.13
C TRP A 97 23.78 -5.79 13.56
N ASP A 98 23.24 -5.03 14.51
CA ASP A 98 23.11 -5.51 15.88
C ASP A 98 21.96 -6.52 15.94
N MET A 99 22.32 -7.80 15.85
CA MET A 99 21.34 -8.89 15.75
C MET A 99 20.49 -9.04 17.03
N GLU A 100 20.97 -8.64 18.20
CA GLU A 100 20.17 -8.64 19.44
C GLU A 100 19.07 -7.57 19.37
N GLN A 101 19.43 -6.36 18.93
CA GLN A 101 18.44 -5.29 18.73
C GLN A 101 17.45 -5.62 17.62
N VAL A 102 17.92 -6.21 16.51
CA VAL A 102 17.05 -6.67 15.42
C VAL A 102 16.06 -7.71 15.94
N GLN A 103 16.51 -8.79 16.58
CA GLN A 103 15.62 -9.83 17.11
C GLN A 103 14.58 -9.28 18.09
N LYS A 104 15.00 -8.36 18.98
CA LYS A 104 14.09 -7.68 19.90
C LYS A 104 13.02 -6.87 19.16
N ALA A 105 13.40 -6.10 18.15
CA ALA A 105 12.46 -5.32 17.34
C ALA A 105 11.50 -6.22 16.55
N LEU A 106 11.98 -7.34 16.00
CA LEU A 106 11.14 -8.29 15.27
C LEU A 106 10.11 -8.98 16.18
N SER A 107 10.50 -9.35 17.40
CA SER A 107 9.63 -10.06 18.36
C SER A 107 8.46 -9.24 18.91
N LEU A 108 8.54 -7.90 18.86
CA LEU A 108 7.49 -6.99 19.36
C LEU A 108 6.25 -6.92 18.45
N ILE A 109 6.32 -7.51 17.25
CA ILE A 109 5.28 -7.41 16.22
C ILE A 109 4.50 -8.74 16.09
N GLU A 110 5.02 -9.83 16.67
CA GLU A 110 4.37 -11.15 16.65
C GLU A 110 3.36 -11.34 17.81
N ASN A 111 3.09 -10.30 18.61
CA ASN A 111 2.07 -10.26 19.68
C ASN A 111 1.07 -9.13 19.43
#